data_AF-A0A8J6PJM2-F1
#
_entry.id   AF-A0A8J6PJM2-F1
#
_cell.length_a   1.000
_cell.length_b   1.000
_cell.length_c   1.000
_cell.angle_alpha   90.00
_cell.angle_beta   90.00
_cell.angle_gamma   90.00
#
_symmetry.space_group_name_H-M   'P 1'
#
loop_
_entity.id
_entity.type
_entity.pdbx_description
1 polymer ?
#
loop_
_entity_poly.entity_id
_entity_poly.type
_entity_poly.pdbx_seq_one_letter_code
_entity_poly.pdbx_strand_id
1 'polypeptide(L)'
;MSPSGKSVAVIVLSYVLFGLFNLFQFGTFVLPVTYTELVIFILVTTVFVQHLKYLNRAHLSLFTFSLTGLIIHPFLWEIFLNQQQQYQLYDSIVFDVLSIVKWMLLALFFLLLSYDREKHMLKIEWLVPSLISLGCLLNPPMWYFPFLFIVSGFSAFYTLRRRTVGGDFTMDVLIGIGVIYFLNLFFLV
;
A
#
# COMPACT_ATOMS: atom_id res chain seq x y z
N MET A 1 -23.92 12.38 -0.85
CA MET A 1 -22.88 11.85 -1.75
C MET A 1 -21.53 12.18 -1.12
N SER A 2 -20.81 11.21 -0.56
CA SER A 2 -19.58 11.49 0.20
C SER A 2 -18.45 11.94 -0.74
N PRO A 3 -17.62 12.92 -0.35
CA PRO A 3 -16.48 13.38 -1.14
C PRO A 3 -15.34 12.34 -1.31
N SER A 4 -15.44 11.17 -0.68
CA SER A 4 -14.33 10.22 -0.48
C SER A 4 -13.86 9.52 -1.75
N GLY A 5 -14.78 9.05 -2.61
CA GLY A 5 -14.44 8.25 -3.80
C GLY A 5 -13.70 9.04 -4.89
N LYS A 6 -13.93 10.36 -4.97
CA LYS A 6 -13.28 11.21 -5.98
C LYS A 6 -11.79 11.39 -5.69
N SER A 7 -11.37 11.44 -4.43
CA SER A 7 -9.97 11.70 -4.08
C SER A 7 -9.05 10.53 -4.41
N VAL A 8 -9.47 9.29 -4.13
CA VAL A 8 -8.67 8.08 -4.44
C VAL A 8 -8.62 7.84 -5.93
N ALA A 9 -9.77 7.90 -6.60
CA ALA A 9 -9.85 7.74 -8.04
C ALA A 9 -9.01 8.79 -8.76
N VAL A 10 -8.97 10.04 -8.29
CA VAL A 10 -8.11 11.09 -8.85
C VAL A 10 -6.63 10.74 -8.66
N ILE A 11 -6.18 10.31 -7.47
CA ILE A 11 -4.76 9.96 -7.25
C ILE A 11 -4.34 8.78 -8.15
N VAL A 12 -5.15 7.72 -8.19
CA VAL A 12 -4.89 6.55 -9.04
C VAL A 12 -4.92 6.93 -10.52
N LEU A 13 -5.92 7.70 -10.95
CA LEU A 13 -6.06 8.16 -12.32
C LEU A 13 -4.91 9.09 -12.72
N SER A 14 -4.48 10.01 -11.84
CA SER A 14 -3.31 10.86 -12.08
C SER A 14 -2.04 10.04 -12.26
N TYR A 15 -1.86 8.97 -11.49
CA TYR A 15 -0.74 8.04 -11.66
C TYR A 15 -0.82 7.33 -13.02
N VAL A 16 -2.00 6.80 -13.39
CA VAL A 16 -2.24 6.18 -14.71
C VAL A 16 -2.02 7.16 -15.87
N LEU A 17 -2.57 8.37 -15.77
CA LEU A 17 -2.44 9.42 -16.80
C LEU A 17 -1.00 9.88 -16.95
N PHE A 18 -0.22 9.92 -15.88
CA PHE A 18 1.22 10.22 -15.95
C PHE A 18 1.98 9.15 -16.73
N GLY A 19 1.69 7.87 -16.46
CA GLY A 19 2.25 6.77 -17.25
C GLY A 19 1.85 6.84 -18.72
N LEU A 20 0.57 7.11 -19.01
CA LEU A 20 0.06 7.27 -20.38
C LEU A 20 0.71 8.47 -21.09
N PHE A 21 0.88 9.59 -20.40
CA PHE A 21 1.56 10.75 -20.94
C PHE A 21 2.99 10.40 -21.36
N ASN A 22 3.75 9.70 -20.52
CA ASN A 22 5.10 9.26 -20.87
C ASN A 22 5.10 8.29 -22.06
N LEU A 23 4.11 7.40 -22.15
CA LEU A 23 3.96 6.51 -23.30
C LEU A 23 3.78 7.29 -24.60
N PHE A 24 2.91 8.30 -24.59
CA PHE A 24 2.66 9.13 -25.79
C PHE A 24 3.83 10.05 -26.13
N GLN A 25 4.49 10.62 -25.12
CA GLN A 25 5.56 11.60 -25.31
C GLN A 25 6.91 10.96 -25.64
N PHE A 26 7.20 9.79 -25.05
CA PHE A 26 8.53 9.16 -25.08
C PHE A 26 8.50 7.72 -25.60
N GLY A 27 7.35 7.23 -26.08
CA GLY A 27 7.19 5.85 -26.58
C GLY A 27 7.32 4.77 -25.50
N THR A 28 7.43 5.19 -24.23
CA THR A 28 7.68 4.32 -23.09
C THR A 28 6.75 4.69 -21.96
N PHE A 29 5.91 3.76 -21.52
CA PHE A 29 5.06 3.99 -20.36
C PHE A 29 5.95 3.89 -19.12
N VAL A 30 6.31 5.03 -18.54
CA VAL A 30 7.16 5.09 -17.34
C VAL A 30 6.32 5.59 -16.17
N LEU A 31 6.12 4.71 -15.18
CA LEU A 31 5.67 5.12 -13.85
C LEU A 31 6.90 5.27 -12.94
N PRO A 32 6.89 6.23 -12.00
CA PRO A 32 7.94 6.36 -11.00
C PRO A 32 7.90 5.20 -9.99
N VAL A 33 8.30 3.99 -10.41
CA VAL A 33 8.28 2.74 -9.59
C VAL A 33 9.10 2.91 -8.32
N THR A 34 10.20 3.66 -8.40
CA THR A 34 11.06 4.06 -7.28
C THR A 34 10.37 4.92 -6.23
N TYR A 35 9.11 5.33 -6.42
CA TYR A 35 8.39 6.17 -5.46
C TYR A 35 7.07 5.54 -5.01
N THR A 36 6.90 4.23 -5.22
CA THR A 36 5.64 3.54 -4.92
C THR A 36 5.27 3.67 -3.44
N GLU A 37 6.22 3.58 -2.51
CA GLU A 37 5.92 3.75 -1.07
C GLU A 37 5.51 5.19 -0.71
N LEU A 38 6.07 6.20 -1.38
CA LEU A 38 5.67 7.61 -1.23
C LEU A 38 4.22 7.82 -1.72
N VAL A 39 3.86 7.24 -2.86
CA VAL A 39 2.50 7.35 -3.41
C VAL A 39 1.48 6.68 -2.49
N ILE A 40 1.82 5.50 -1.94
CA ILE A 40 0.97 4.82 -0.96
C ILE A 40 0.80 5.67 0.30
N PHE A 41 1.88 6.26 0.82
CA PHE A 41 1.81 7.14 1.98
C PHE A 41 0.90 8.35 1.72
N ILE A 42 1.07 9.05 0.59
CA ILE A 42 0.24 10.20 0.22
C ILE A 42 -1.22 9.78 0.08
N LEU A 43 -1.50 8.66 -0.57
CA LEU A 43 -2.84 8.13 -0.77
C LEU A 43 -3.52 7.84 0.56
N VAL A 44 -2.87 7.06 1.44
CA VAL A 44 -3.40 6.72 2.77
C VAL A 44 -3.62 7.98 3.60
N THR A 45 -2.64 8.89 3.64
CA THR A 45 -2.72 10.13 4.42
C THR A 45 -3.86 11.02 3.95
N THR A 46 -3.98 11.25 2.65
CA THR A 46 -5.01 12.12 2.07
C THR A 46 -6.41 11.62 2.41
N VAL A 47 -6.63 10.30 2.28
CA VAL A 47 -7.93 9.69 2.59
C VAL A 47 -8.22 9.72 4.09
N PHE A 48 -7.22 9.45 4.93
CA PHE A 48 -7.41 9.36 6.37
C PHE A 48 -7.64 10.72 7.02
N VAL A 49 -6.97 11.77 6.54
CA VAL A 49 -7.21 13.15 6.96
C VAL A 49 -8.66 13.55 6.67
N GLN A 50 -9.23 13.09 5.55
CA GLN A 50 -10.64 13.34 5.22
C GLN A 50 -11.64 12.57 6.13
N HIS A 51 -11.19 11.49 6.79
CA HIS A 51 -12.04 10.59 7.57
C HIS A 51 -11.63 10.45 9.05
N LEU A 52 -10.92 11.45 9.61
CA LEU A 52 -10.37 11.40 10.99
C LEU A 52 -11.35 10.90 12.06
N LYS A 53 -12.63 11.29 11.97
CA LYS A 53 -13.68 10.91 12.93
C LYS A 53 -14.08 9.43 12.88
N TYR A 54 -13.74 8.72 11.81
CA TYR A 54 -14.12 7.32 11.57
C TYR A 54 -12.92 6.37 11.64
N LEU A 55 -11.75 6.85 12.07
CA LEU A 55 -10.56 6.03 12.18
C LEU A 55 -10.67 5.03 13.34
N ASN A 56 -10.20 3.81 13.11
CA ASN A 56 -10.19 2.72 14.08
C ASN A 56 -8.77 2.13 14.15
N ARG A 57 -8.59 1.06 14.94
CA ARG A 57 -7.27 0.43 15.11
C ARG A 57 -6.67 -0.12 13.82
N ALA A 58 -7.49 -0.68 12.92
CA ALA A 58 -7.03 -1.18 11.63
C ALA A 58 -6.53 -0.01 10.77
N HIS A 59 -7.27 1.10 10.74
CA HIS A 59 -6.84 2.31 10.03
C HIS A 59 -5.48 2.78 10.59
N LEU A 60 -5.35 2.95 11.90
CA LEU A 60 -4.08 3.35 12.50
C LEU A 60 -2.91 2.43 12.12
N SER A 61 -3.11 1.09 12.10
CA SER A 61 -2.06 0.16 11.67
C SER A 61 -1.65 0.35 10.19
N LEU A 62 -2.60 0.62 9.29
CA LEU A 62 -2.29 0.89 7.88
C LEU A 62 -1.52 2.19 7.69
N PHE A 63 -1.87 3.23 8.47
CA PHE A 63 -1.16 4.50 8.45
C PHE A 63 0.27 4.36 9.00
N THR A 64 0.45 3.64 10.10
CA THR A 64 1.80 3.40 10.64
C THR A 64 2.64 2.56 9.69
N PHE A 65 2.04 1.57 9.00
CA PHE A 65 2.72 0.83 7.95
C PHE A 65 3.22 1.75 6.83
N SER A 66 2.34 2.60 6.27
CA SER A 66 2.71 3.46 5.15
C SER A 66 3.73 4.54 5.54
N LEU A 67 3.64 5.08 6.76
CA LEU A 67 4.62 6.01 7.32
C LEU A 67 5.98 5.33 7.51
N THR A 68 6.00 4.10 8.03
CA THR A 68 7.24 3.35 8.25
C THR A 68 7.91 3.01 6.93
N GLY A 69 7.14 2.63 5.90
CA GLY A 69 7.64 2.49 4.53
C GLY A 69 8.32 3.77 4.03
N LEU A 70 7.62 4.91 4.12
CA LEU A 70 8.18 6.20 3.74
C LEU A 70 9.52 6.50 4.44
N ILE A 71 9.62 6.26 5.75
CA ILE A 71 10.85 6.50 6.53
C ILE A 71 12.02 5.64 6.05
N ILE A 72 11.75 4.36 5.74
CA ILE A 72 12.77 3.42 5.26
C ILE A 72 13.17 3.74 3.81
N HIS A 73 12.31 4.41 3.06
CA HIS A 73 12.48 4.58 1.62
C HIS A 73 13.68 5.49 1.25
N PRO A 74 14.52 5.09 0.26
CA PRO A 74 15.71 5.84 -0.20
C PRO A 74 15.50 7.34 -0.41
N PHE A 75 14.37 7.69 -1.03
CA PHE A 75 14.05 9.06 -1.43
C PHE A 75 14.17 10.10 -0.30
N LEU A 76 13.78 9.77 0.94
CA LEU A 76 13.93 10.73 2.04
C LEU A 76 15.39 11.04 2.36
N TRP A 77 16.27 10.08 2.10
CA TRP A 77 17.69 10.11 2.46
C TRP A 77 18.54 10.66 1.30
N GLU A 78 18.12 10.46 0.06
CA GLU A 78 18.76 10.99 -1.17
C GLU A 78 19.00 12.49 -1.15
N ILE A 79 18.17 13.26 -0.45
CA ILE A 79 18.28 14.72 -0.38
C ILE A 79 19.42 15.15 0.55
N PHE A 80 19.75 14.33 1.56
CA PHE A 80 20.65 14.73 2.65
C PHE A 80 21.99 13.98 2.64
N LEU A 81 22.09 12.89 1.88
CA LEU A 81 23.19 11.94 2.00
C LEU A 81 23.79 11.63 0.64
N ASN A 82 25.11 11.52 0.61
CA ASN A 82 25.80 11.05 -0.59
C ASN A 82 25.65 9.54 -0.77
N GLN A 83 25.96 9.04 -1.96
CA GLN A 83 25.74 7.64 -2.35
C GLN A 83 26.42 6.64 -1.38
N GLN A 84 27.60 6.98 -0.86
CA GLN A 84 28.36 6.13 0.05
C GLN A 84 27.71 6.05 1.45
N GLN A 85 27.17 7.16 1.94
CA GLN A 85 26.42 7.22 3.20
C GLN A 85 25.08 6.49 3.12
N GLN A 86 24.45 6.48 1.95
CA GLN A 86 23.21 5.73 1.74
C GLN A 86 23.41 4.23 1.86
N TYR A 87 24.48 3.68 1.27
CA TYR A 87 24.80 2.25 1.42
C TYR A 87 25.04 1.88 2.90
N GLN A 88 25.73 2.72 3.65
CA GLN A 88 25.95 2.51 5.09
C GLN A 88 24.66 2.55 5.92
N LEU A 89 23.65 3.31 5.48
CA LEU A 89 22.34 3.35 6.12
C LEU A 89 21.53 2.08 5.86
N TYR A 90 21.63 1.50 4.67
CA TYR A 90 20.99 0.21 4.38
C TYR A 90 21.57 -0.94 5.20
N ASP A 91 22.86 -0.86 5.54
CA ASP A 91 23.52 -1.84 6.40
C ASP A 91 23.27 -1.59 7.90
N SER A 92 22.48 -0.57 8.25
CA SER A 92 22.15 -0.25 9.64
C SER A 92 21.07 -1.18 10.18
N ILE A 93 21.33 -1.76 11.37
CA ILE A 93 20.36 -2.59 12.10
C ILE A 93 19.02 -1.89 12.36
N VAL A 94 19.01 -0.56 12.39
CA VAL A 94 17.78 0.22 12.56
C VAL A 94 16.82 0.01 11.38
N PHE A 95 17.33 -0.07 10.16
CA PHE A 95 16.51 -0.28 8.96
C PHE A 95 15.97 -1.71 8.90
N ASP A 96 16.75 -2.69 9.35
CA ASP A 96 16.27 -4.07 9.51
C ASP A 96 15.11 -4.15 10.51
N VAL A 97 15.27 -3.53 11.69
CA VAL A 97 14.22 -3.48 12.71
C VAL A 97 12.97 -2.77 12.19
N LEU A 98 13.13 -1.63 11.52
CA LEU A 98 12.01 -0.90 10.92
C LEU A 98 11.31 -1.72 9.83
N SER A 99 12.06 -2.47 9.03
CA SER A 99 11.50 -3.37 8.00
C SER A 99 10.68 -4.49 8.65
N ILE A 100 11.18 -5.13 9.71
CA ILE A 100 10.44 -6.13 10.48
C ILE A 100 9.14 -5.53 11.06
N VAL A 101 9.24 -4.35 11.68
CA VAL A 101 8.08 -3.63 12.23
C VAL A 101 7.07 -3.30 11.12
N LYS A 102 7.53 -2.86 9.94
CA LYS A 102 6.68 -2.58 8.79
C LYS A 102 5.83 -3.80 8.41
N TRP A 103 6.44 -4.97 8.26
CA TRP A 103 5.72 -6.19 7.89
C TRP A 103 4.77 -6.68 8.98
N MET A 104 5.17 -6.59 10.25
CA MET A 104 4.30 -6.94 11.37
C MET A 104 3.06 -6.03 11.44
N LEU A 105 3.21 -4.73 11.19
CA LEU A 105 2.08 -3.79 11.13
C LEU A 105 1.11 -4.13 10.00
N LEU A 106 1.64 -4.52 8.83
CA LEU A 106 0.81 -4.92 7.69
C LEU A 106 0.07 -6.23 7.97
N ALA A 107 0.72 -7.22 8.59
CA ALA A 107 0.08 -8.46 9.01
C ALA A 107 -1.04 -8.21 10.03
N LEU A 108 -0.77 -7.36 11.03
CA LEU A 108 -1.75 -6.95 12.02
C LEU A 108 -2.95 -6.26 11.38
N PHE A 109 -2.72 -5.37 10.42
CA PHE A 109 -3.78 -4.70 9.66
C PHE A 109 -4.72 -5.71 9.00
N PHE A 110 -4.19 -6.68 8.25
CA PHE A 110 -5.02 -7.70 7.59
C PHE A 110 -5.73 -8.62 8.58
N LEU A 111 -5.08 -8.99 9.70
CA LEU A 111 -5.75 -9.74 10.77
C LEU A 111 -6.92 -8.97 11.36
N LEU A 112 -6.76 -7.66 11.60
CA LEU A 112 -7.84 -6.81 12.10
C LEU A 112 -9.00 -6.70 11.10
N LEU A 113 -8.73 -6.70 9.78
CA LEU A 113 -9.76 -6.74 8.74
C LEU A 113 -10.47 -8.10 8.62
N SER A 114 -9.74 -9.19 8.91
CA SER A 114 -10.23 -10.56 8.80
C SER A 114 -11.31 -10.91 9.82
N TYR A 115 -11.38 -10.22 10.96
CA TYR A 115 -12.35 -10.54 12.00
C TYR A 115 -13.61 -9.67 11.93
N ASP A 116 -14.75 -10.28 11.67
CA ASP A 116 -16.06 -9.63 11.81
C ASP A 116 -16.52 -9.71 13.27
N ARG A 117 -16.38 -8.59 14.00
CA ARG A 117 -16.74 -8.52 15.43
C ARG A 117 -18.23 -8.67 15.70
N GLU A 118 -19.08 -8.27 14.77
CA GLU A 118 -20.54 -8.31 14.96
C GLU A 118 -21.07 -9.72 14.78
N LYS A 119 -20.50 -10.45 13.83
CA LYS A 119 -20.93 -11.81 13.48
C LYS A 119 -20.06 -12.90 14.10
N HIS A 120 -18.99 -12.53 14.79
CA HIS A 120 -17.95 -13.43 15.30
C HIS A 120 -17.42 -14.40 14.23
N MET A 121 -17.31 -13.94 12.98
CA MET A 121 -16.89 -14.75 11.84
C MET A 121 -15.57 -14.24 11.24
N LEU A 122 -14.78 -15.18 10.71
CA LEU A 122 -13.56 -14.88 9.97
C LEU A 122 -13.88 -14.68 8.46
N LYS A 123 -13.36 -13.59 7.91
CA LYS A 123 -13.37 -13.26 6.49
C LYS A 123 -12.10 -13.79 5.85
N ILE A 124 -12.24 -14.92 5.17
CA ILE A 124 -11.12 -15.68 4.60
C ILE A 124 -10.36 -14.86 3.56
N GLU A 125 -11.03 -13.93 2.87
CA GLU A 125 -10.42 -13.05 1.87
C GLU A 125 -9.28 -12.18 2.43
N TRP A 126 -9.22 -11.96 3.74
CA TRP A 126 -8.16 -11.19 4.41
C TRP A 126 -7.08 -12.05 5.06
N LEU A 127 -7.34 -13.35 5.25
CA LEU A 127 -6.34 -14.29 5.79
C LEU A 127 -5.19 -14.51 4.81
N VAL A 128 -5.48 -14.55 3.50
CA VAL A 128 -4.45 -14.75 2.47
C VAL A 128 -3.45 -13.58 2.43
N PRO A 129 -3.87 -12.31 2.31
CA PRO A 129 -2.97 -11.16 2.47
C PRO A 129 -2.18 -11.17 3.79
N SER A 130 -2.81 -11.57 4.90
CA SER A 130 -2.13 -11.67 6.20
C SER A 130 -0.99 -12.68 6.17
N LEU A 131 -1.22 -13.89 5.67
CA LEU A 131 -0.18 -14.93 5.58
C LEU A 131 0.95 -14.50 4.65
N ILE A 132 0.64 -13.90 3.50
CA ILE A 132 1.64 -13.39 2.56
C ILE A 132 2.47 -12.28 3.22
N SER A 133 1.85 -11.36 3.99
CA SER A 133 2.60 -10.31 4.69
C SER A 133 3.56 -10.85 5.75
N LEU A 134 3.22 -11.95 6.43
CA LEU A 134 4.14 -12.66 7.33
C LEU A 134 5.25 -13.36 6.55
N GLY A 135 4.95 -13.89 5.37
CA GLY A 135 5.95 -14.44 4.44
C GLY A 135 7.02 -13.42 4.05
N CYS A 136 6.71 -12.12 4.02
CA CYS A 136 7.68 -11.05 3.78
C CYS A 136 8.77 -10.94 4.85
N LEU A 137 8.58 -11.50 6.05
CA LEU A 137 9.62 -11.57 7.08
C LEU A 137 10.73 -12.57 6.75
N LEU A 138 10.49 -13.49 5.81
CA LEU A 138 11.43 -14.54 5.41
C LEU A 138 12.30 -14.13 4.21
N ASN A 139 12.41 -12.82 3.93
CA ASN A 139 13.11 -12.28 2.77
C ASN A 139 12.74 -12.98 1.45
N PRO A 140 11.44 -13.00 1.07
CA PRO A 140 11.03 -13.61 -0.18
C PRO A 140 11.54 -12.80 -1.39
N PRO A 141 11.49 -13.38 -2.60
CA PRO A 141 11.86 -12.67 -3.82
C PRO A 141 11.06 -11.36 -4.01
N MET A 142 11.68 -10.38 -4.68
CA MET A 142 11.10 -9.04 -4.88
C MET A 142 9.68 -9.02 -5.47
N TRP A 143 9.31 -10.02 -6.29
CA TRP A 143 7.97 -10.11 -6.90
C TRP A 143 6.85 -10.42 -5.88
N TYR A 144 7.20 -10.93 -4.70
CA TYR A 144 6.24 -11.30 -3.65
C TYR A 144 5.51 -10.09 -3.07
N PHE A 145 6.18 -8.94 -3.04
CA PHE A 145 5.61 -7.70 -2.54
C PHE A 145 4.53 -7.11 -3.46
N PRO A 146 4.76 -6.92 -4.78
CA PRO A 146 3.69 -6.58 -5.71
C PRO A 146 2.52 -7.56 -5.65
N PHE A 147 2.80 -8.86 -5.58
CA PHE A 147 1.77 -9.89 -5.49
C PHE A 147 0.87 -9.71 -4.26
N LEU A 148 1.44 -9.44 -3.08
CA LEU A 148 0.69 -9.16 -1.85
C LEU A 148 -0.35 -8.05 -2.04
N PHE A 149 0.06 -6.92 -2.61
CA PHE A 149 -0.83 -5.77 -2.76
C PHE A 149 -1.88 -5.96 -3.85
N ILE A 150 -1.56 -6.70 -4.91
CA ILE A 150 -2.53 -7.09 -5.93
C ILE A 150 -3.62 -7.98 -5.33
N VAL A 151 -3.22 -9.02 -4.59
CA VAL A 151 -4.16 -9.91 -3.89
C VAL A 151 -5.00 -9.11 -2.89
N SER A 152 -4.39 -8.18 -2.16
CA SER A 152 -5.10 -7.30 -1.23
C SER A 152 -6.15 -6.42 -1.92
N GLY A 153 -5.83 -5.88 -3.10
CA GLY A 153 -6.77 -5.10 -3.93
C GLY A 153 -7.94 -5.95 -4.43
N PHE A 154 -7.69 -7.20 -4.86
CA PHE A 154 -8.75 -8.12 -5.24
C PHE A 154 -9.64 -8.52 -4.06
N SER A 155 -9.06 -8.77 -2.88
CA SER A 155 -9.81 -9.03 -1.65
C SER A 155 -10.70 -7.85 -1.25
N ALA A 156 -10.20 -6.63 -1.40
CA ALA A 156 -10.96 -5.40 -1.17
C ALA A 156 -12.13 -5.26 -2.15
N PHE A 157 -11.89 -5.49 -3.44
CA PHE A 157 -12.94 -5.46 -4.47
C PHE A 157 -14.03 -6.51 -4.22
N TYR A 158 -13.63 -7.74 -3.88
CA TYR A 158 -14.56 -8.80 -3.51
C TYR A 158 -15.40 -8.43 -2.28
N THR A 159 -14.77 -7.84 -1.26
CA THR A 159 -15.44 -7.42 -0.03
C THR A 159 -16.48 -6.32 -0.29
N LEU A 160 -16.15 -5.30 -1.08
CA LEU A 160 -17.09 -4.25 -1.49
C LEU A 160 -18.25 -4.81 -2.31
N ARG A 161 -17.99 -5.72 -3.25
CA ARG A 161 -19.04 -6.31 -4.09
C ARG A 161 -20.03 -7.15 -3.27
N ARG A 162 -19.56 -7.85 -2.24
CA ARG A 162 -20.39 -8.74 -1.41
C ARG A 162 -21.15 -7.99 -0.31
N ARG A 163 -20.60 -6.89 0.20
CA ARG A 163 -21.27 -6.02 1.17
C ARG A 163 -22.06 -4.95 0.42
N THR A 164 -23.37 -5.14 0.26
CA THR A 164 -24.34 -4.15 -0.26
C THR A 164 -24.54 -2.95 0.69
N VAL A 165 -23.47 -2.47 1.34
CA VAL A 165 -23.52 -1.45 2.38
C VAL A 165 -22.37 -0.47 2.17
N GLY A 166 -22.67 0.71 1.63
CA GLY A 166 -21.86 1.95 1.67
C GLY A 166 -20.41 1.88 1.14
N GLY A 167 -19.90 2.99 0.61
CA GLY A 167 -18.47 3.08 0.31
C GLY A 167 -17.62 2.92 1.58
N ASP A 168 -16.73 1.93 1.61
CA ASP A 168 -15.70 1.76 2.63
C ASP A 168 -14.38 2.31 2.06
N PHE A 169 -13.97 3.48 2.55
CA PHE A 169 -12.79 4.18 2.04
C PHE A 169 -11.50 3.36 2.21
N THR A 170 -11.44 2.43 3.16
CA THR A 170 -10.29 1.52 3.32
C THR A 170 -10.21 0.55 2.15
N MET A 171 -11.35 0.07 1.67
CA MET A 171 -11.39 -0.81 0.49
C MET A 171 -10.99 -0.04 -0.76
N ASP A 172 -11.46 1.20 -0.92
CA ASP A 172 -11.07 2.06 -2.03
C ASP A 172 -9.54 2.29 -2.04
N VAL A 173 -8.95 2.55 -0.87
CA VAL A 173 -7.51 2.69 -0.68
C VAL A 173 -6.77 1.42 -1.11
N LEU A 174 -7.20 0.25 -0.64
CA LEU A 174 -6.56 -1.03 -0.97
C LEU A 174 -6.69 -1.40 -2.45
N ILE A 175 -7.83 -1.10 -3.07
CA ILE A 175 -8.00 -1.27 -4.52
C ILE A 175 -7.03 -0.35 -5.26
N GLY A 176 -6.93 0.92 -4.86
CA GLY A 176 -6.01 1.88 -5.46
C GLY A 176 -4.55 1.41 -5.38
N ILE A 177 -4.13 0.93 -4.21
CA ILE A 177 -2.79 0.36 -4.01
C ILE A 177 -2.59 -0.88 -4.90
N GLY A 178 -3.56 -1.81 -4.92
CA GLY A 178 -3.50 -3.00 -5.75
C GLY A 178 -3.38 -2.69 -7.25
N VAL A 179 -4.09 -1.68 -7.74
CA VAL A 179 -3.97 -1.20 -9.14
C VAL A 179 -2.58 -0.64 -9.42
N ILE A 180 -2.02 0.17 -8.51
CA ILE A 180 -0.66 0.71 -8.66
C ILE A 180 0.36 -0.43 -8.80
N TYR A 181 0.28 -1.45 -7.95
CA TYR A 181 1.20 -2.59 -8.01
C TYR A 181 0.93 -3.53 -9.20
N PHE A 182 -0.33 -3.70 -9.60
CA PHE A 182 -0.68 -4.47 -10.80
C PHE A 182 -0.07 -3.84 -12.05
N LEU A 183 -0.15 -2.52 -12.17
CA LEU A 183 0.48 -1.79 -13.27
C LEU A 183 2.00 -1.94 -13.20
N ASN A 184 2.61 -1.81 -12.01
CA ASN A 184 4.05 -2.00 -11.84
C ASN A 184 4.57 -3.39 -12.26
N LEU A 185 3.76 -4.46 -12.18
CA LEU A 185 4.16 -5.80 -12.62
C LEU A 185 4.48 -5.88 -14.12
N PHE A 186 3.81 -5.07 -14.95
CA PHE A 186 4.08 -5.02 -16.39
C PHE A 186 5.36 -4.26 -16.75
N PHE A 187 6.04 -3.65 -15.77
CA PHE A 187 7.26 -2.86 -15.96
C PHE A 187 8.51 -3.49 -15.32
N LEU A 188 8.35 -4.52 -14.49
CA LEU A 188 9.45 -5.28 -13.89
C LEU A 188 9.89 -6.49 -14.75
N VAL A 189 9.28 -6.67 -15.94
CA VAL A 189 9.65 -7.67 -16.95
C VAL A 189 10.38 -7.01 -18.09
#